data_AF-A0A7R9T7V4-F1
#
_entry.id   AF-A0A7R9T7V4-F1
#
_cell.length_a   1.000
_cell.length_b   1.000
_cell.length_c   1.000
_cell.angle_alpha   90.00
_cell.angle_beta   90.00
_cell.angle_gamma   90.00
#
_symmetry.space_group_name_H-M   'P 1'
#
loop_
_entity.id
_entity.type
_entity.pdbx_description
1 polymer ?
#
loop_
_entity_poly.entity_id
_entity_poly.type
_entity_poly.pdbx_seq_one_letter_code
_entity_poly.pdbx_strand_id
1 'polypeptide(L)'
;MATVLRRASAFARVVATRGGNGVSSSSSSSSSSSSLALPASSRSISTEERFRETPGNIFKSSEANKIGLSYALDGVMRSGAHDMKVFGTGTLAALTSRTAYAKFTAAHYHFYDALERRLDAAASETRAGGPTPSGRVWRKFSAELRRAEALEHDLRSLLHTSPDAHPPSSATTAYANRIAEAAETERGAPEGGPPLLLAHFYCRYLADLFGGSVLGWPTKRALRLRRVPAFYEHDEAVVAARRPEYVESVYEALNDAGAGLSEAWTADVVRECETAFKLNAEVFKEDGRDSSFGAFLGGVHVLRGYAMERIWGSGAEGPRDIFGRLVKRKNNFSTRFHHGEEVARTGYIKPPPATKK
;
A
#
# COMPACT_ATOMS: atom_id res chain seq x y z
N MET A 1 2.70 23.79 -19.02
CA MET A 1 1.72 22.68 -19.08
C MET A 1 2.32 21.36 -19.57
N ALA A 2 3.13 21.34 -20.64
CA ALA A 2 3.74 20.10 -21.18
C ALA A 2 4.60 19.30 -20.17
N THR A 3 5.34 19.96 -19.28
CA THR A 3 6.16 19.33 -18.22
C THR A 3 5.32 18.71 -17.09
N VAL A 4 4.12 19.26 -16.84
CA VAL A 4 3.16 18.74 -15.86
C VAL A 4 2.44 17.52 -16.45
N LEU A 5 2.10 17.56 -17.74
CA LEU A 5 1.52 16.44 -18.50
C LEU A 5 2.48 15.24 -18.61
N ARG A 6 3.78 15.48 -18.84
CA ARG A 6 4.80 14.42 -18.82
C ARG A 6 4.95 13.75 -17.45
N ARG A 7 4.77 14.51 -16.35
CA ARG A 7 4.84 13.99 -14.98
C ARG A 7 3.57 13.25 -14.55
N ALA A 8 2.38 13.69 -15.00
CA ALA A 8 1.12 12.98 -14.79
C ALA A 8 1.11 11.61 -15.51
N SER A 9 1.58 11.58 -16.77
CA SER A 9 1.70 10.33 -17.53
C SER A 9 2.79 9.39 -16.95
N ALA A 10 3.85 9.95 -16.37
CA ALA A 10 4.85 9.17 -15.64
C ALA A 10 4.31 8.61 -14.31
N PHE A 11 3.45 9.35 -13.59
CA PHE A 11 2.79 8.86 -12.36
C PHE A 11 1.86 7.67 -12.66
N ALA A 12 1.05 7.75 -13.72
CA ALA A 12 0.23 6.63 -14.18
C ALA A 12 1.07 5.41 -14.62
N ARG A 13 2.26 5.62 -15.19
CA ARG A 13 3.19 4.52 -15.56
C ARG A 13 3.94 3.91 -14.37
N VAL A 14 4.32 4.72 -13.37
CA VAL A 14 5.01 4.26 -12.15
C VAL A 14 4.08 3.41 -11.29
N VAL A 15 2.78 3.73 -11.25
CA VAL A 15 1.77 2.87 -10.62
C VAL A 15 1.55 1.57 -11.41
N ALA A 16 1.81 1.56 -12.72
CA ALA A 16 1.51 0.42 -13.60
C ALA A 16 2.70 -0.50 -13.93
N THR A 17 3.95 -0.06 -13.82
CA THR A 17 5.10 -0.84 -14.31
C THR A 17 6.35 -0.60 -13.47
N ARG A 18 6.71 -1.56 -12.59
CA ARG A 18 8.11 -1.91 -12.27
C ARG A 18 8.23 -3.16 -11.41
N GLY A 19 8.15 -4.31 -12.08
CA GLY A 19 8.88 -5.53 -11.71
C GLY A 19 9.93 -5.81 -12.79
N GLY A 20 11.23 -5.82 -12.45
CA GLY A 20 12.29 -6.20 -13.38
C GLY A 20 13.69 -5.83 -12.86
N ASN A 21 14.62 -6.79 -12.97
CA ASN A 21 15.82 -7.00 -12.16
C ASN A 21 17.08 -6.14 -12.45
N GLY A 22 18.03 -6.22 -11.51
CA GLY A 22 19.46 -5.93 -11.69
C GLY A 22 20.24 -6.08 -10.38
N VAL A 23 20.73 -7.29 -10.08
CA VAL A 23 21.58 -7.60 -8.91
C VAL A 23 23.05 -7.36 -9.28
N SER A 24 23.82 -6.75 -8.39
CA SER A 24 25.27 -6.95 -8.30
C SER A 24 25.68 -6.95 -6.83
N SER A 25 26.48 -7.95 -6.48
CA SER A 25 26.91 -8.35 -5.14
C SER A 25 28.06 -7.48 -4.63
N SER A 26 28.09 -7.22 -3.32
CA SER A 26 29.35 -7.00 -2.61
C SER A 26 29.24 -7.47 -1.17
N SER A 27 30.32 -8.12 -0.75
CA SER A 27 30.56 -8.83 0.51
C SER A 27 30.69 -7.90 1.72
N SER A 28 30.12 -8.32 2.84
CA SER A 28 30.29 -7.69 4.15
C SER A 28 31.54 -8.22 4.87
N SER A 29 32.22 -7.32 5.59
CA SER A 29 33.13 -7.65 6.69
C SER A 29 32.62 -6.98 7.97
N SER A 30 32.68 -7.74 9.05
CA SER A 30 32.13 -7.45 10.37
C SER A 30 33.09 -6.64 11.23
N SER A 31 32.54 -5.84 12.15
CA SER A 31 33.16 -5.60 13.46
C SER A 31 32.12 -5.06 14.45
N SER A 32 32.10 -5.71 15.61
CA SER A 32 31.19 -5.53 16.74
C SER A 32 31.67 -4.39 17.63
N SER A 33 30.74 -3.64 18.24
CA SER A 33 30.95 -2.99 19.55
C SER A 33 29.61 -2.53 20.15
N SER A 34 29.37 -2.96 21.39
CA SER A 34 28.18 -2.69 22.21
C SER A 34 28.23 -1.28 22.82
N SER A 35 27.10 -0.55 22.87
CA SER A 35 26.85 0.39 23.97
C SER A 35 25.36 0.73 24.16
N LEU A 36 25.05 0.95 25.45
CA LEU A 36 23.82 1.26 26.19
C LEU A 36 22.71 2.09 25.49
N ALA A 37 21.47 1.76 25.86
CA ALA A 37 20.22 2.35 25.39
C ALA A 37 19.80 3.62 26.15
N LEU A 38 19.35 4.66 25.41
CA LEU A 38 18.51 5.79 25.84
C LEU A 38 17.83 6.45 24.59
N PRO A 39 16.77 7.27 24.76
CA PRO A 39 15.41 7.03 24.24
C PRO A 39 15.21 7.32 22.73
N ALA A 40 14.06 6.91 22.21
CA ALA A 40 13.63 6.92 20.81
C ALA A 40 13.90 8.25 20.05
N SER A 41 15.10 8.35 19.48
CA SER A 41 15.40 9.28 18.40
C SER A 41 14.66 8.82 17.15
N SER A 42 13.93 9.72 16.48
CA SER A 42 13.34 9.49 15.16
C SER A 42 14.40 8.91 14.21
N ARG A 43 14.38 7.59 13.99
CA ARG A 43 15.36 6.92 13.14
C ARG A 43 15.20 7.47 11.73
N SER A 44 16.26 8.07 11.20
CA SER A 44 16.33 8.35 9.77
C SER A 44 16.50 7.01 9.05
N ILE A 45 15.40 6.46 8.54
CA ILE A 45 15.41 5.23 7.73
C ILE A 45 16.41 5.41 6.58
N SER A 46 17.36 4.48 6.46
CA SER A 46 18.40 4.53 5.45
C SER A 46 17.83 4.32 4.04
N THR A 47 18.55 4.73 2.99
CA THR A 47 18.09 4.57 1.60
C THR A 47 17.90 3.09 1.21
N GLU A 48 18.70 2.18 1.77
CA GLU A 48 18.58 0.73 1.55
C GLU A 48 17.36 0.13 2.26
N GLU A 49 17.13 0.51 3.51
CA GLU A 49 15.96 0.11 4.31
C GLU A 49 14.66 0.59 3.64
N ARG A 50 14.67 1.82 3.12
CA ARG A 50 13.58 2.41 2.33
C ARG A 50 13.35 1.70 0.99
N PHE A 51 14.38 1.11 0.39
CA PHE A 51 14.24 0.32 -0.83
C PHE A 51 13.61 -1.04 -0.53
N ARG A 52 13.98 -1.68 0.58
CA ARG A 52 13.41 -2.97 1.02
C ARG A 52 11.91 -2.89 1.31
N GLU A 53 11.41 -1.75 1.79
CA GLU A 53 9.99 -1.55 2.13
C GLU A 53 9.02 -1.41 0.94
N THR A 54 9.51 -1.36 -0.31
CA THR A 54 8.60 -1.27 -1.45
C THR A 54 7.81 -2.57 -1.63
N PRO A 55 6.51 -2.53 -1.99
CA PRO A 55 5.69 -3.74 -2.16
C PRO A 55 6.38 -4.81 -3.00
N GLY A 56 6.85 -4.45 -4.19
CA GLY A 56 7.50 -5.38 -5.10
C GLY A 56 8.80 -6.00 -4.57
N ASN A 57 9.50 -5.35 -3.63
CA ASN A 57 10.68 -5.94 -3.00
C ASN A 57 10.29 -6.88 -1.86
N ILE A 58 9.31 -6.50 -1.03
CA ILE A 58 8.78 -7.36 0.04
C ILE A 58 8.24 -8.67 -0.57
N PHE A 59 7.44 -8.60 -1.64
CA PHE A 59 6.96 -9.78 -2.36
C PHE A 59 8.09 -10.69 -2.88
N LYS A 60 9.22 -10.12 -3.31
CA LYS A 60 10.35 -10.89 -3.84
C LYS A 60 11.21 -11.51 -2.74
N SER A 61 11.32 -10.84 -1.60
CA SER A 61 12.13 -11.28 -0.48
C SER A 61 11.41 -12.22 0.47
N SER A 62 10.08 -12.29 0.41
CA SER A 62 9.30 -13.24 1.22
C SER A 62 9.68 -14.67 0.84
N GLU A 63 9.92 -15.53 1.82
CA GLU A 63 10.14 -16.96 1.58
C GLU A 63 8.82 -17.72 1.68
N ALA A 64 7.97 -17.30 2.63
CA ALA A 64 6.67 -17.90 2.84
C ALA A 64 5.77 -17.86 1.59
N ASN A 65 5.81 -16.79 0.78
CA ASN A 65 4.98 -16.70 -0.43
C ASN A 65 5.41 -17.60 -1.61
N LYS A 66 6.48 -18.40 -1.42
CA LYS A 66 7.00 -19.33 -2.45
C LYS A 66 6.50 -20.76 -2.27
N ILE A 67 5.74 -21.04 -1.21
CA ILE A 67 5.22 -22.36 -0.89
C ILE A 67 3.74 -22.32 -0.50
N GLY A 68 3.12 -23.49 -0.44
CA GLY A 68 1.79 -23.69 0.17
C GLY A 68 0.67 -22.84 -0.45
N LEU A 69 -0.30 -22.49 0.39
CA LEU A 69 -1.48 -21.73 -0.02
C LEU A 69 -1.13 -20.31 -0.45
N SER A 70 -0.17 -19.67 0.21
CA SER A 70 0.26 -18.32 -0.16
C SER A 70 0.82 -18.26 -1.59
N TYR A 71 1.63 -19.24 -2.00
CA TYR A 71 2.14 -19.32 -3.37
C TYR A 71 1.02 -19.50 -4.40
N ALA A 72 0.00 -20.30 -4.08
CA ALA A 72 -1.17 -20.50 -4.93
C ALA A 72 -1.97 -19.20 -5.09
N LEU A 73 -2.19 -18.46 -4.01
CA LEU A 73 -2.87 -17.15 -4.02
C LEU A 73 -2.05 -16.06 -4.74
N ASP A 74 -0.74 -16.03 -4.57
CA ASP A 74 0.17 -15.17 -5.34
C ASP A 74 0.12 -15.51 -6.84
N GLY A 75 -0.16 -16.77 -7.19
CA GLY A 75 -0.43 -17.21 -8.56
C GLY A 75 -1.57 -16.45 -9.22
N VAL A 76 -2.63 -16.13 -8.47
CA VAL A 76 -3.79 -15.36 -8.95
C VAL A 76 -3.42 -13.91 -9.29
N MET A 77 -2.53 -13.30 -8.51
CA MET A 77 -2.02 -11.96 -8.85
C MET A 77 -1.18 -11.99 -10.13
N ARG A 78 -0.39 -13.06 -10.33
CA ARG A 78 0.45 -13.23 -11.52
C ARG A 78 -0.36 -13.58 -12.77
N SER A 79 -1.53 -14.21 -12.63
CA SER A 79 -2.40 -14.62 -13.75
C SER A 79 -3.21 -13.49 -14.38
N GLY A 80 -3.21 -12.30 -13.78
CA GLY A 80 -3.89 -11.11 -14.31
C GLY A 80 -5.31 -10.90 -13.81
N ALA A 81 -5.79 -11.71 -12.86
CA ALA A 81 -7.06 -11.44 -12.17
C ALA A 81 -7.03 -10.13 -11.37
N HIS A 82 -5.84 -9.72 -10.91
CA HIS A 82 -5.59 -8.43 -10.29
C HIS A 82 -5.40 -7.32 -11.34
N ASP A 83 -6.51 -6.76 -11.83
CA ASP A 83 -6.50 -5.68 -12.82
C ASP A 83 -6.08 -4.33 -12.19
N MET A 84 -4.77 -4.13 -12.12
CA MET A 84 -4.17 -2.89 -11.60
C MET A 84 -4.59 -1.64 -12.36
N LYS A 85 -5.00 -1.76 -13.63
CA LYS A 85 -5.49 -0.62 -14.40
C LYS A 85 -6.85 -0.19 -13.84
N VAL A 86 -7.77 -1.13 -13.65
CA VAL A 86 -9.09 -0.85 -13.06
C VAL A 86 -8.96 -0.27 -11.66
N PHE A 87 -8.11 -0.84 -10.80
CA PHE A 87 -7.93 -0.33 -9.44
C PHE A 87 -7.33 1.09 -9.45
N GLY A 88 -6.33 1.35 -10.30
CA GLY A 88 -5.73 2.66 -10.44
C GLY A 88 -6.70 3.70 -10.98
N THR A 89 -7.45 3.39 -12.05
CA THR A 89 -8.41 4.33 -12.64
C THR A 89 -9.59 4.58 -11.71
N GLY A 90 -10.13 3.53 -11.08
CA GLY A 90 -11.24 3.66 -10.14
C GLY A 90 -10.87 4.49 -8.91
N THR A 91 -9.66 4.28 -8.36
CA THR A 91 -9.12 5.10 -7.28
C THR A 91 -9.03 6.56 -7.70
N LEU A 92 -8.41 6.86 -8.84
CA LEU A 92 -8.26 8.24 -9.30
C LEU A 92 -9.63 8.88 -9.59
N ALA A 93 -10.57 8.15 -10.20
CA ALA A 93 -11.92 8.63 -10.44
C ALA A 93 -12.65 8.98 -9.13
N ALA A 94 -12.43 8.23 -8.06
CA ALA A 94 -12.95 8.57 -6.74
C ALA A 94 -12.39 9.89 -6.19
N LEU A 95 -11.17 10.28 -6.58
CA LEU A 95 -10.53 11.54 -6.15
C LEU A 95 -10.98 12.79 -6.91
N THR A 96 -12.00 12.66 -7.78
CA THR A 96 -12.56 13.80 -8.52
C THR A 96 -13.30 14.79 -7.63
N SER A 97 -13.93 14.31 -6.55
CA SER A 97 -14.64 15.16 -5.58
C SER A 97 -14.79 14.44 -4.24
N ARG A 98 -15.09 15.19 -3.18
CA ARG A 98 -15.38 14.58 -1.86
C ARG A 98 -16.62 13.68 -1.90
N THR A 99 -17.62 14.02 -2.70
CA THR A 99 -18.83 13.19 -2.90
C THR A 99 -18.50 11.88 -3.59
N ALA A 100 -17.69 11.89 -4.65
CA ALA A 100 -17.24 10.67 -5.32
C ALA A 100 -16.42 9.78 -4.37
N TYR A 101 -15.54 10.39 -3.58
CA TYR A 101 -14.76 9.68 -2.58
C TYR A 101 -15.61 9.13 -1.43
N ALA A 102 -16.67 9.83 -1.01
CA ALA A 102 -17.61 9.35 0.01
C ALA A 102 -18.32 8.07 -0.45
N LYS A 103 -18.83 8.04 -1.69
CA LYS A 103 -19.41 6.84 -2.28
C LYS A 103 -18.41 5.68 -2.35
N PHE A 104 -17.19 5.95 -2.80
CA PHE A 104 -16.11 4.96 -2.85
C PHE A 104 -15.77 4.39 -1.45
N THR A 105 -15.68 5.27 -0.45
CA THR A 105 -15.37 4.91 0.94
C THR A 105 -16.52 4.11 1.57
N ALA A 106 -17.77 4.48 1.30
CA ALA A 106 -18.94 3.73 1.78
C ALA A 106 -19.07 2.36 1.12
N ALA A 107 -18.83 2.24 -0.19
CA ALA A 107 -18.78 0.95 -0.86
C ALA A 107 -17.73 0.03 -0.23
N HIS A 108 -16.54 0.57 0.09
CA HIS A 108 -15.51 -0.16 0.84
C HIS A 108 -16.00 -0.58 2.21
N TYR A 109 -16.58 0.35 2.98
CA TYR A 109 -17.12 0.05 4.30
C TYR A 109 -18.05 -1.17 4.27
N HIS A 110 -19.01 -1.21 3.34
CA HIS A 110 -20.02 -2.27 3.31
C HIS A 110 -19.42 -3.67 3.10
N PHE A 111 -18.46 -3.85 2.19
CA PHE A 111 -17.85 -5.16 2.00
C PHE A 111 -16.81 -5.50 3.08
N TYR A 112 -16.13 -4.50 3.69
CA TYR A 112 -15.24 -4.76 4.83
C TYR A 112 -16.03 -5.14 6.07
N ASP A 113 -17.12 -4.45 6.38
CA ASP A 113 -18.02 -4.80 7.49
C ASP A 113 -18.58 -6.22 7.31
N ALA A 114 -18.99 -6.58 6.08
CA ALA A 114 -19.40 -7.95 5.77
C ALA A 114 -18.27 -8.96 5.99
N LEU A 115 -17.06 -8.69 5.49
CA LEU A 115 -15.90 -9.58 5.65
C LEU A 115 -15.49 -9.75 7.12
N GLU A 116 -15.35 -8.65 7.84
CA GLU A 116 -14.90 -8.63 9.24
C GLU A 116 -15.89 -9.35 10.14
N ARG A 117 -17.20 -9.15 9.98
CA ARG A 117 -18.21 -9.89 10.75
C ARG A 117 -18.16 -11.40 10.51
N ARG A 118 -17.90 -11.82 9.27
CA ARG A 118 -17.78 -13.26 8.93
C ARG A 118 -16.49 -13.85 9.46
N LEU A 119 -15.38 -13.11 9.41
CA LEU A 119 -14.12 -13.51 10.03
C LEU A 119 -14.24 -13.55 11.57
N ASP A 120 -15.00 -12.66 12.19
CA ASP A 120 -15.28 -12.65 13.63
C ASP A 120 -16.12 -13.86 14.07
N ALA A 121 -17.14 -14.20 13.29
CA ALA A 121 -17.92 -15.41 13.50
C ALA A 121 -17.04 -16.66 13.36
N ALA A 122 -16.20 -16.71 12.31
CA ALA A 122 -15.25 -17.79 12.09
C ALA A 122 -14.21 -17.92 13.22
N ALA A 123 -13.77 -16.79 13.78
CA ALA A 123 -12.84 -16.70 14.90
C ALA A 123 -13.46 -17.12 16.25
N SER A 124 -14.77 -16.95 16.39
CA SER A 124 -15.53 -17.23 17.61
C SER A 124 -16.29 -18.57 17.56
N GLU A 125 -16.15 -19.35 16.49
CA GLU A 125 -16.85 -20.61 16.32
C GLU A 125 -16.46 -21.61 17.42
N THR A 126 -17.49 -22.21 18.03
CA THR A 126 -17.37 -23.10 19.19
C THR A 126 -17.79 -24.53 18.88
N ARG A 127 -18.30 -24.81 17.67
CA ARG A 127 -18.56 -26.18 17.22
C ARG A 127 -17.27 -27.01 17.23
N ALA A 128 -17.43 -28.34 17.31
CA ALA A 128 -16.49 -29.40 17.74
C ALA A 128 -14.99 -29.39 17.34
N GLY A 129 -14.49 -28.42 16.56
CA GLY A 129 -13.06 -28.23 16.23
C GLY A 129 -12.50 -26.84 16.58
N GLY A 130 -13.28 -25.99 17.23
CA GLY A 130 -12.91 -24.59 17.51
C GLY A 130 -12.96 -23.70 16.26
N PRO A 131 -12.23 -22.58 16.26
CA PRO A 131 -12.30 -21.60 15.17
C PRO A 131 -11.83 -22.19 13.84
N THR A 132 -12.49 -21.79 12.75
CA THR A 132 -12.15 -22.24 11.39
C THR A 132 -10.71 -21.84 11.04
N PRO A 133 -10.08 -22.41 9.99
CA PRO A 133 -8.74 -21.99 9.60
C PRO A 133 -8.67 -20.49 9.30
N SER A 134 -9.68 -19.91 8.64
CA SER A 134 -9.76 -18.45 8.44
C SER A 134 -9.89 -17.69 9.76
N GLY A 135 -10.71 -18.19 10.69
CA GLY A 135 -10.85 -17.62 12.02
C GLY A 135 -9.56 -17.65 12.85
N ARG A 136 -8.73 -18.68 12.71
CA ARG A 136 -7.39 -18.76 13.37
C ARG A 136 -6.44 -17.69 12.84
N VAL A 137 -6.36 -17.52 11.53
CA VAL A 137 -5.56 -16.45 10.91
C VAL A 137 -6.09 -15.09 11.36
N TRP A 138 -7.41 -14.88 11.31
CA TRP A 138 -8.01 -13.60 11.69
C TRP A 138 -7.71 -13.21 13.14
N ARG A 139 -7.81 -14.14 14.10
CA ARG A 139 -7.45 -13.86 15.50
C ARG A 139 -6.03 -13.33 15.68
N LYS A 140 -5.08 -13.75 14.83
CA LYS A 140 -3.68 -13.32 14.89
C LYS A 140 -3.46 -11.88 14.43
N PHE A 141 -4.31 -11.36 13.54
CA PHE A 141 -4.07 -10.08 12.84
C PHE A 141 -5.22 -9.07 12.89
N SER A 142 -6.36 -9.43 13.50
CA SER A 142 -7.56 -8.59 13.49
C SER A 142 -7.37 -7.23 14.18
N ALA A 143 -6.51 -7.15 15.19
CA ALA A 143 -6.25 -5.90 15.90
C ALA A 143 -5.61 -4.84 14.99
N GLU A 144 -4.74 -5.27 14.07
CA GLU A 144 -4.00 -4.40 13.19
C GLU A 144 -4.62 -4.27 11.80
N LEU A 145 -5.40 -5.26 11.33
CA LEU A 145 -5.87 -5.29 9.95
C LEU A 145 -7.27 -4.75 9.72
N ARG A 146 -8.15 -4.70 10.73
CA ARG A 146 -9.52 -4.18 10.59
C ARG A 146 -9.57 -2.80 9.95
N ARG A 147 -10.49 -2.62 9.01
CA ARG A 147 -10.68 -1.40 8.20
C ARG A 147 -12.09 -0.83 8.29
N ALA A 148 -13.12 -1.62 8.61
CA ALA A 148 -14.51 -1.14 8.62
C ALA A 148 -14.71 0.08 9.54
N GLU A 149 -14.23 0.03 10.78
CA GLU A 149 -14.31 1.14 11.72
C GLU A 149 -13.53 2.39 11.24
N ALA A 150 -12.35 2.18 10.63
CA ALA A 150 -11.55 3.27 10.08
C ALA A 150 -12.26 3.97 8.91
N LEU A 151 -12.92 3.20 8.03
CA LEU A 151 -13.72 3.71 6.91
C LEU A 151 -14.94 4.50 7.41
N GLU A 152 -15.66 3.98 8.41
CA GLU A 152 -16.78 4.68 9.04
C GLU A 152 -16.33 5.99 9.69
N HIS A 153 -15.20 5.95 10.40
CA HIS A 153 -14.60 7.13 11.01
C HIS A 153 -14.20 8.18 9.97
N ASP A 154 -13.67 7.77 8.81
CA ASP A 154 -13.33 8.68 7.72
C ASP A 154 -14.58 9.30 7.08
N LEU A 155 -15.64 8.51 6.85
CA LEU A 155 -16.94 9.03 6.37
C LEU A 155 -17.50 10.12 7.31
N ARG A 156 -17.54 9.83 8.62
CA ARG A 156 -18.06 10.77 9.62
C ARG A 156 -17.19 12.00 9.74
N SER A 157 -15.88 11.79 9.88
CA SER A 157 -14.99 12.84 10.32
C SER A 157 -14.46 13.67 9.15
N LEU A 158 -14.08 13.06 8.02
CA LEU A 158 -13.48 13.77 6.88
C LEU A 158 -14.50 14.20 5.84
N LEU A 159 -15.63 13.49 5.74
CA LEU A 159 -16.61 13.66 4.68
C LEU A 159 -18.00 14.10 5.20
N HIS A 160 -18.18 14.14 6.52
CA HIS A 160 -19.41 14.59 7.20
C HIS A 160 -20.67 13.84 6.71
N THR A 161 -20.53 12.52 6.53
CA THR A 161 -21.60 11.61 6.10
C THR A 161 -21.54 10.31 6.91
N SER A 162 -22.39 9.33 6.59
CA SER A 162 -22.37 7.98 7.18
C SER A 162 -22.45 6.92 6.08
N PRO A 163 -22.13 5.65 6.39
CA PRO A 163 -22.39 4.55 5.47
C PRO A 163 -23.85 4.45 5.02
N ASP A 164 -24.81 4.70 5.93
CA ASP A 164 -26.24 4.59 5.64
C ASP A 164 -26.75 5.61 4.63
N ALA A 165 -26.11 6.78 4.54
CA ALA A 165 -26.40 7.79 3.51
C ALA A 165 -25.94 7.35 2.10
N HIS A 166 -25.20 6.24 2.02
CA HIS A 166 -24.61 5.69 0.80
C HIS A 166 -24.83 4.16 0.79
N PRO A 167 -26.07 3.68 0.60
CA PRO A 167 -26.37 2.25 0.60
C PRO A 167 -25.56 1.50 -0.47
N PRO A 168 -25.25 0.21 -0.25
CA PRO A 168 -24.44 -0.56 -1.18
C PRO A 168 -25.15 -0.66 -2.53
N SER A 169 -24.40 -0.40 -3.58
CA SER A 169 -24.78 -0.62 -4.97
C SER A 169 -24.84 -2.11 -5.30
N SER A 170 -25.21 -2.45 -6.54
CA SER A 170 -25.35 -3.85 -6.97
C SER A 170 -24.04 -4.64 -6.92
N ALA A 171 -22.90 -4.07 -7.34
CA ALA A 171 -21.63 -4.80 -7.29
C ALA A 171 -21.09 -4.89 -5.86
N THR A 172 -21.25 -3.83 -5.06
CA THR A 172 -20.93 -3.87 -3.62
C THR A 172 -21.75 -4.93 -2.88
N THR A 173 -23.06 -5.00 -3.18
CA THR A 173 -23.96 -6.03 -2.61
C THR A 173 -23.57 -7.43 -3.08
N ALA A 174 -23.27 -7.60 -4.37
CA ALA A 174 -22.80 -8.89 -4.91
C ALA A 174 -21.50 -9.34 -4.22
N TYR A 175 -20.59 -8.42 -3.94
CA TYR A 175 -19.35 -8.74 -3.25
C TYR A 175 -19.59 -9.16 -1.79
N ALA A 176 -20.39 -8.39 -1.05
CA ALA A 176 -20.76 -8.73 0.32
C ALA A 176 -21.51 -10.09 0.41
N ASN A 177 -22.39 -10.38 -0.55
CA ASN A 177 -23.08 -11.65 -0.63
C ASN A 177 -22.11 -12.81 -0.89
N ARG A 178 -21.14 -12.65 -1.80
CA ARG A 178 -20.14 -13.71 -2.04
C ARG A 178 -19.30 -14.01 -0.82
N ILE A 179 -18.93 -12.98 -0.06
CA ILE A 179 -18.23 -13.14 1.23
C ILE A 179 -19.08 -13.98 2.20
N ALA A 180 -20.40 -13.72 2.28
CA ALA A 180 -21.29 -14.49 3.13
C ALA A 180 -21.40 -15.95 2.65
N GLU A 181 -21.55 -16.21 1.35
CA GLU A 181 -21.57 -17.55 0.77
C GLU A 181 -20.27 -18.34 1.03
N ALA A 182 -19.12 -17.68 0.90
CA ALA A 182 -17.81 -18.26 1.21
C ALA A 182 -17.71 -18.64 2.69
N ALA A 183 -18.21 -17.78 3.59
CA ALA A 183 -18.25 -18.05 5.02
C ALA A 183 -19.13 -19.26 5.36
N GLU A 184 -20.35 -19.34 4.80
CA GLU A 184 -21.25 -20.47 5.06
C GLU A 184 -20.69 -21.77 4.47
N THR A 185 -20.05 -21.71 3.30
CA THR A 185 -19.43 -22.88 2.67
C THR A 185 -18.24 -23.40 3.49
N GLU A 186 -17.35 -22.51 3.94
CA GLU A 186 -16.24 -22.87 4.82
C GLU A 186 -16.75 -23.46 6.14
N ARG A 187 -17.78 -22.85 6.74
CA ARG A 187 -18.39 -23.30 7.99
C ARG A 187 -19.06 -24.68 7.87
N GLY A 188 -19.64 -24.98 6.71
CA GLY A 188 -20.28 -26.27 6.42
C GLY A 188 -19.30 -27.37 6.01
N ALA A 189 -18.04 -27.04 5.73
CA ALA A 189 -17.03 -27.99 5.32
C ALA A 189 -16.56 -28.87 6.50
N PRO A 190 -16.08 -30.11 6.22
CA PRO A 190 -15.45 -30.93 7.25
C PRO A 190 -14.18 -30.26 7.79
N GLU A 191 -13.69 -30.75 8.94
CA GLU A 191 -12.39 -30.34 9.45
C GLU A 191 -11.29 -30.59 8.40
N GLY A 192 -10.43 -29.59 8.18
CA GLY A 192 -9.45 -29.59 7.10
C GLY A 192 -10.00 -29.14 5.74
N GLY A 193 -11.28 -28.78 5.62
CA GLY A 193 -11.90 -28.24 4.41
C GLY A 193 -11.34 -26.88 3.95
N PRO A 194 -11.78 -26.37 2.79
CA PRO A 194 -11.17 -25.19 2.15
C PRO A 194 -11.46 -23.89 2.94
N PRO A 195 -10.43 -23.11 3.31
CA PRO A 195 -10.60 -21.83 4.00
C PRO A 195 -10.94 -20.69 3.03
N LEU A 196 -12.18 -20.68 2.53
CA LEU A 196 -12.62 -19.75 1.48
C LEU A 196 -12.59 -18.28 1.92
N LEU A 197 -12.78 -17.97 3.21
CA LEU A 197 -12.65 -16.58 3.69
C LEU A 197 -11.21 -16.06 3.58
N LEU A 198 -10.19 -16.93 3.57
CA LEU A 198 -8.80 -16.51 3.36
C LEU A 198 -8.55 -15.95 1.96
N ALA A 199 -9.35 -16.33 0.96
CA ALA A 199 -9.26 -15.75 -0.38
C ALA A 199 -9.63 -14.25 -0.38
N HIS A 200 -10.70 -13.89 0.34
CA HIS A 200 -11.13 -12.50 0.51
C HIS A 200 -10.19 -11.70 1.41
N PHE A 201 -9.75 -12.31 2.51
CA PHE A 201 -8.72 -11.75 3.39
C PHE A 201 -7.45 -11.39 2.60
N TYR A 202 -6.96 -12.33 1.80
CA TYR A 202 -5.77 -12.15 0.97
C TYR A 202 -5.99 -11.03 -0.07
N CYS A 203 -7.11 -11.06 -0.79
CA CYS A 203 -7.44 -10.06 -1.81
C CYS A 203 -7.47 -8.63 -1.24
N ARG A 204 -7.92 -8.46 0.01
CA ARG A 204 -8.11 -7.14 0.63
C ARG A 204 -6.91 -6.70 1.47
N TYR A 205 -6.61 -7.42 2.55
CA TYR A 205 -5.66 -6.93 3.55
C TYR A 205 -4.22 -6.95 3.06
N LEU A 206 -3.84 -7.91 2.21
CA LEU A 206 -2.51 -7.90 1.63
C LEU A 206 -2.31 -6.66 0.75
N ALA A 207 -3.31 -6.30 -0.05
CA ALA A 207 -3.29 -5.07 -0.85
C ALA A 207 -3.22 -3.81 0.03
N ASP A 208 -3.93 -3.78 1.16
CA ASP A 208 -3.92 -2.65 2.10
C ASP A 208 -2.56 -2.45 2.78
N LEU A 209 -1.85 -3.54 3.07
CA LEU A 209 -0.49 -3.52 3.64
C LEU A 209 0.53 -2.94 2.66
N PHE A 210 0.31 -3.07 1.36
CA PHE A 210 1.26 -2.65 0.32
C PHE A 210 0.91 -1.31 -0.34
N GLY A 211 -0.30 -1.20 -0.88
CA GLY A 211 -0.73 -0.10 -1.73
C GLY A 211 -1.60 0.93 -1.00
N GLY A 212 -2.35 0.50 0.01
CA GLY A 212 -3.25 1.37 0.78
C GLY A 212 -2.50 2.55 1.40
N SER A 213 -1.43 2.28 2.14
CA SER A 213 -0.62 3.32 2.79
C SER A 213 -0.02 4.35 1.82
N VAL A 214 0.27 3.96 0.58
CA VAL A 214 0.81 4.84 -0.47
C VAL A 214 -0.24 5.83 -0.98
N LEU A 215 -1.53 5.49 -0.89
CA LEU A 215 -2.63 6.31 -1.41
C LEU A 215 -3.11 7.38 -0.42
N GLY A 216 -2.83 7.24 0.88
CA GLY A 216 -3.31 8.17 1.90
C GLY A 216 -2.94 9.63 1.65
N TRP A 217 -1.66 9.90 1.34
CA TRP A 217 -1.17 11.26 1.04
C TRP A 217 -1.74 11.83 -0.28
N PRO A 218 -1.70 11.09 -1.41
CA PRO A 218 -2.39 11.49 -2.63
C PRO A 218 -3.87 11.84 -2.40
N THR A 219 -4.60 11.02 -1.64
CA THR A 219 -6.02 11.25 -1.32
C THR A 219 -6.22 12.53 -0.51
N LYS A 220 -5.45 12.71 0.58
CA LYS A 220 -5.46 13.93 1.39
C LYS A 220 -5.27 15.17 0.52
N ARG A 221 -4.31 15.12 -0.42
CA ARG A 221 -3.98 16.25 -1.31
C ARG A 221 -5.05 16.53 -2.34
N ALA A 222 -5.54 15.49 -3.03
CA ALA A 222 -6.54 15.64 -4.07
C ALA A 222 -7.82 16.27 -3.53
N LEU A 223 -8.24 15.83 -2.34
CA LEU A 223 -9.51 16.22 -1.71
C LEU A 223 -9.34 17.30 -0.65
N ARG A 224 -8.11 17.82 -0.46
CA ARG A 224 -7.74 18.83 0.55
C ARG A 224 -8.29 18.46 1.93
N LEU A 225 -8.08 17.23 2.35
CA LEU A 225 -8.51 16.72 3.65
C LEU A 225 -7.59 17.24 4.74
N ARG A 226 -8.14 17.40 5.96
CA ARG A 226 -7.38 17.89 7.12
C ARG A 226 -6.28 16.93 7.56
N ARG A 227 -6.47 15.62 7.39
CA ARG A 227 -5.49 14.57 7.68
C ARG A 227 -5.56 13.45 6.62
N VAL A 228 -4.59 12.54 6.67
CA VAL A 228 -4.65 11.30 5.89
C VAL A 228 -5.85 10.47 6.38
N PRO A 229 -6.63 9.85 5.47
CA PRO A 229 -7.71 8.95 5.88
C PRO A 229 -7.18 7.79 6.73
N ALA A 230 -7.85 7.51 7.86
CA ALA A 230 -7.51 6.44 8.78
C ALA A 230 -7.51 5.06 8.11
N PHE A 231 -8.32 4.86 7.06
CA PHE A 231 -8.31 3.63 6.27
C PHE A 231 -6.91 3.23 5.77
N TYR A 232 -6.08 4.22 5.42
CA TYR A 232 -4.73 3.99 4.90
C TYR A 232 -3.64 3.95 5.98
N GLU A 233 -4.02 4.18 7.24
CA GLU A 233 -3.11 4.19 8.39
C GLU A 233 -3.12 2.81 9.07
N HIS A 234 -1.91 2.30 9.35
CA HIS A 234 -1.68 1.07 10.12
C HIS A 234 -0.84 1.43 11.34
N ASP A 235 -0.91 0.60 12.39
CA ASP A 235 -0.09 0.81 13.58
C ASP A 235 1.40 0.89 13.23
N GLU A 236 2.05 1.97 13.65
CA GLU A 236 3.44 2.26 13.28
C GLU A 236 4.41 1.26 13.92
N ALA A 237 4.17 0.91 15.19
CA ALA A 237 5.07 0.06 15.97
C ALA A 237 4.98 -1.41 15.57
N VAL A 238 3.78 -1.85 15.14
CA VAL A 238 3.52 -3.25 14.82
C VAL A 238 3.66 -3.53 13.32
N VAL A 239 3.10 -2.67 12.47
CA VAL A 239 3.00 -2.93 11.02
C VAL A 239 3.95 -2.05 10.24
N ALA A 240 3.89 -0.73 10.40
CA ALA A 240 4.52 0.16 9.44
C ALA A 240 6.05 0.11 9.49
N ALA A 241 6.64 0.10 10.69
CA ALA A 241 8.09 0.06 10.89
C ALA A 241 8.73 -1.32 10.63
N ARG A 242 7.91 -2.38 10.53
CA ARG A 242 8.35 -3.78 10.35
C ARG A 242 7.53 -4.49 9.27
N ARG A 243 7.17 -3.74 8.23
CA ARG A 243 6.26 -4.19 7.18
C ARG A 243 6.72 -5.48 6.49
N PRO A 244 8.01 -5.66 6.13
CA PRO A 244 8.46 -6.91 5.52
C PRO A 244 8.23 -8.12 6.44
N GLU A 245 8.59 -8.03 7.72
CA GLU A 245 8.41 -9.10 8.70
C GLU A 245 6.93 -9.38 8.98
N TYR A 246 6.11 -8.32 9.04
CA TYR A 246 4.67 -8.45 9.24
C TYR A 246 4.02 -9.21 8.07
N VAL A 247 4.34 -8.82 6.84
CA VAL A 247 3.87 -9.50 5.63
C VAL A 247 4.32 -10.96 5.59
N GLU A 248 5.58 -11.25 5.94
CA GLU A 248 6.08 -12.63 6.03
C GLU A 248 5.22 -13.45 6.99
N SER A 249 4.93 -12.90 8.18
CA SER A 249 4.12 -13.59 9.19
C SER A 249 2.67 -13.86 8.75
N VAL A 250 2.11 -13.00 7.90
CA VAL A 250 0.79 -13.20 7.27
C VAL A 250 0.86 -14.35 6.29
N TYR A 251 1.90 -14.42 5.45
CA TYR A 251 2.09 -15.53 4.52
C TYR A 251 2.32 -16.86 5.22
N GLU A 252 3.11 -16.89 6.29
CA GLU A 252 3.28 -18.07 7.13
C GLU A 252 1.93 -18.57 7.65
N ALA A 253 1.10 -17.67 8.18
CA ALA A 253 -0.22 -18.03 8.69
C ALA A 253 -1.17 -18.55 7.60
N LEU A 254 -1.10 -18.01 6.38
CA LEU A 254 -1.84 -18.55 5.23
C LEU A 254 -1.37 -19.97 4.88
N ASN A 255 -0.06 -20.22 4.91
CA ASN A 255 0.50 -21.54 4.66
C ASN A 255 0.09 -22.55 5.73
N ASP A 256 0.14 -22.16 7.00
CA ASP A 256 -0.31 -22.98 8.12
C ASP A 256 -1.79 -23.33 8.00
N ALA A 257 -2.63 -22.36 7.62
CA ALA A 257 -4.07 -22.59 7.41
C ALA A 257 -4.37 -23.48 6.20
N GLY A 258 -3.49 -23.49 5.20
CA GLY A 258 -3.56 -24.35 4.03
C GLY A 258 -2.86 -25.70 4.18
N ALA A 259 -2.19 -25.96 5.31
CA ALA A 259 -1.45 -27.19 5.53
C ALA A 259 -2.42 -28.39 5.54
N GLY A 260 -2.17 -29.36 4.67
CA GLY A 260 -3.00 -30.57 4.56
C GLY A 260 -4.25 -30.42 3.68
N LEU A 261 -4.46 -29.28 3.01
CA LEU A 261 -5.50 -29.18 1.99
C LEU A 261 -5.22 -30.16 0.84
N SER A 262 -6.29 -30.79 0.35
CA SER A 262 -6.23 -31.50 -0.92
C SER A 262 -5.96 -30.52 -2.07
N GLU A 263 -5.50 -31.03 -3.20
CA GLU A 263 -5.33 -30.23 -4.42
C GLU A 263 -6.67 -29.60 -4.86
N ALA A 264 -7.77 -30.35 -4.74
CA ALA A 264 -9.11 -29.87 -5.07
C ALA A 264 -9.55 -28.69 -4.19
N TRP A 265 -9.33 -28.78 -2.87
CA TRP A 265 -9.65 -27.70 -1.95
C TRP A 265 -8.72 -26.49 -2.10
N THR A 266 -7.44 -26.71 -2.40
CA THR A 266 -6.53 -25.62 -2.74
C THR A 266 -7.03 -24.89 -4.00
N ALA A 267 -7.49 -25.64 -5.01
CA ALA A 267 -8.06 -25.07 -6.22
C ALA A 267 -9.39 -24.32 -5.95
N ASP A 268 -10.21 -24.76 -4.98
CA ASP A 268 -11.40 -24.02 -4.54
C ASP A 268 -11.03 -22.65 -3.97
N VAL A 269 -10.02 -22.57 -3.09
CA VAL A 269 -9.57 -21.30 -2.51
C VAL A 269 -8.98 -20.38 -3.57
N VAL A 270 -8.24 -20.92 -4.55
CA VAL A 270 -7.71 -20.15 -5.69
C VAL A 270 -8.84 -19.58 -6.54
N ARG A 271 -9.86 -20.38 -6.90
CA ARG A 271 -11.05 -19.91 -7.63
C ARG A 271 -11.82 -18.85 -6.85
N GLU A 272 -11.91 -18.99 -5.54
CA GLU A 272 -12.52 -17.99 -4.69
C GLU A 272 -11.74 -16.68 -4.72
N CYS A 273 -10.41 -16.74 -4.72
CA CYS A 273 -9.56 -15.56 -4.80
C CYS A 273 -9.71 -14.84 -6.15
N GLU A 274 -9.80 -15.56 -7.25
CA GLU A 274 -10.11 -14.98 -8.56
C GLU A 274 -11.48 -14.29 -8.56
N THR A 275 -12.48 -14.91 -7.92
CA THR A 275 -13.82 -14.35 -7.77
C THR A 275 -13.80 -13.08 -6.94
N ALA A 276 -13.07 -13.07 -5.83
CA ALA A 276 -12.87 -11.89 -4.98
C ALA A 276 -12.23 -10.73 -5.77
N PHE A 277 -11.18 -10.99 -6.55
CA PHE A 277 -10.56 -9.94 -7.38
C PHE A 277 -11.51 -9.40 -8.46
N LYS A 278 -12.31 -10.26 -9.10
CA LYS A 278 -13.32 -9.85 -10.09
C LYS A 278 -14.39 -8.97 -9.48
N LEU A 279 -15.00 -9.40 -8.36
CA LEU A 279 -16.03 -8.64 -7.66
C LEU A 279 -15.48 -7.31 -7.14
N ASN A 280 -14.25 -7.31 -6.62
CA ASN A 280 -13.55 -6.10 -6.24
C ASN A 280 -13.37 -5.15 -7.43
N ALA A 281 -12.95 -5.65 -8.59
CA ALA A 281 -12.81 -4.83 -9.80
C ALA A 281 -14.15 -4.21 -10.22
N GLU A 282 -15.27 -4.91 -10.08
CA GLU A 282 -16.59 -4.34 -10.36
C GLU A 282 -16.94 -3.18 -9.40
N VAL A 283 -16.66 -3.30 -8.10
CA VAL A 283 -16.85 -2.19 -7.13
C VAL A 283 -16.03 -0.95 -7.52
N PHE A 284 -14.82 -1.15 -8.03
CA PHE A 284 -13.97 -0.05 -8.51
C PHE A 284 -14.48 0.64 -9.78
N LYS A 285 -15.38 0.00 -10.55
CA LYS A 285 -15.99 0.55 -11.77
C LYS A 285 -17.31 1.30 -11.51
N GLU A 286 -17.97 1.02 -10.39
CA GLU A 286 -19.28 1.59 -10.05
C GLU A 286 -19.31 3.13 -10.06
N ASP A 287 -20.51 3.72 -10.20
CA ASP A 287 -20.72 5.17 -10.34
C ASP A 287 -19.93 5.82 -11.49
N GLY A 288 -19.61 5.06 -12.55
CA GLY A 288 -18.83 5.56 -13.69
C GLY A 288 -17.34 5.76 -13.38
N ARG A 289 -16.82 5.08 -12.34
CA ARG A 289 -15.39 5.12 -11.95
C ARG A 289 -14.47 4.36 -12.91
N ASP A 290 -15.02 3.65 -13.90
CA ASP A 290 -14.32 3.16 -15.08
C ASP A 290 -13.98 4.28 -16.10
N SER A 291 -14.49 5.49 -15.90
CA SER A 291 -14.24 6.65 -16.76
C SER A 291 -12.77 7.08 -16.74
N SER A 292 -12.11 6.96 -17.90
CA SER A 292 -10.75 7.47 -18.11
C SER A 292 -10.68 9.00 -17.93
N PHE A 293 -11.76 9.72 -18.22
CA PHE A 293 -11.84 11.17 -17.99
C PHE A 293 -11.91 11.49 -16.48
N GLY A 294 -12.70 10.74 -15.72
CA GLY A 294 -12.74 10.84 -14.26
C GLY A 294 -11.36 10.60 -13.64
N ALA A 295 -10.68 9.52 -14.04
CA ALA A 295 -9.33 9.20 -13.58
C ALA A 295 -8.32 10.32 -13.90
N PHE A 296 -8.39 10.90 -15.10
CA PHE A 296 -7.56 12.05 -15.48
C PHE A 296 -7.78 13.26 -14.56
N LEU A 297 -9.04 13.64 -14.32
CA LEU A 297 -9.38 14.77 -13.43
C LEU A 297 -8.90 14.53 -12.00
N GLY A 298 -9.08 13.32 -11.46
CA GLY A 298 -8.55 12.96 -10.15
C GLY A 298 -7.03 13.09 -10.06
N GLY A 299 -6.30 12.63 -11.08
CA GLY A 299 -4.85 12.80 -11.17
C GLY A 299 -4.42 14.27 -11.20
N VAL A 300 -5.16 15.14 -11.90
CA VAL A 300 -4.95 16.59 -11.89
C VAL A 300 -5.16 17.17 -10.48
N HIS A 301 -6.17 16.72 -9.74
CA HIS A 301 -6.41 17.15 -8.36
C HIS A 301 -5.28 16.75 -7.42
N VAL A 302 -4.75 15.53 -7.51
CA VAL A 302 -3.57 15.11 -6.73
C VAL A 302 -2.39 16.06 -6.97
N LEU A 303 -2.06 16.32 -8.24
CA LEU A 303 -0.94 17.18 -8.62
C LEU A 303 -1.15 18.64 -8.19
N ARG A 304 -2.37 19.17 -8.34
CA ARG A 304 -2.73 20.51 -7.86
C ARG A 304 -2.59 20.59 -6.35
N GLY A 305 -3.10 19.61 -5.60
CA GLY A 305 -2.97 19.55 -4.14
C GLY A 305 -1.52 19.56 -3.68
N TYR A 306 -0.68 18.74 -4.31
CA TYR A 306 0.76 18.73 -4.06
C TYR A 306 1.44 20.08 -4.36
N ALA A 307 1.10 20.73 -5.47
CA ALA A 307 1.65 22.05 -5.81
C ALA A 307 1.24 23.14 -4.81
N MET A 308 -0.03 23.14 -4.37
CA MET A 308 -0.52 24.10 -3.36
C MET A 308 0.23 23.93 -2.02
N GLU A 309 0.40 22.70 -1.55
CA GLU A 309 1.14 22.42 -0.31
C GLU A 309 2.61 22.87 -0.41
N ARG A 310 3.24 22.72 -1.58
CA ARG A 310 4.63 23.17 -1.77
C ARG A 310 4.78 24.69 -1.77
N ILE A 311 3.77 25.42 -2.25
CA ILE A 311 3.81 26.89 -2.36
C ILE A 311 3.40 27.55 -1.04
N TRP A 312 2.37 27.04 -0.37
CA TRP A 312 1.76 27.68 0.81
C TRP A 312 1.90 26.88 2.12
N GLY A 313 2.30 25.60 2.05
CA GLY A 313 2.33 24.67 3.18
C GLY A 313 3.72 24.48 3.82
N SER A 314 4.67 25.37 3.57
CA SER A 314 6.00 25.31 4.20
C SER A 314 5.95 25.74 5.68
N GLY A 315 5.38 24.89 6.52
CA GLY A 315 5.57 24.92 7.98
C GLY A 315 6.92 24.33 8.40
N ALA A 316 7.15 24.24 9.71
CA ALA A 316 8.41 23.88 10.37
C ALA A 316 8.97 22.47 10.06
N GLU A 317 8.23 21.60 9.38
CA GLU A 317 8.60 20.19 9.15
C GLU A 317 9.44 19.93 7.88
N GLY A 318 9.63 20.92 7.00
CA GLY A 318 10.42 20.77 5.77
C GLY A 318 9.65 20.15 4.59
N PRO A 319 10.23 20.14 3.37
CA PRO A 319 9.53 19.74 2.16
C PRO A 319 9.27 18.23 2.11
N ARG A 320 8.03 17.83 1.79
CA ARG A 320 7.62 16.42 1.61
C ARG A 320 7.40 16.07 0.13
N ASP A 321 7.63 14.82 -0.25
CA ASP A 321 7.32 14.30 -1.60
C ASP A 321 5.81 14.02 -1.79
N ILE A 322 5.41 13.54 -2.98
CA ILE A 322 4.00 13.23 -3.32
C ILE A 322 3.38 12.11 -2.46
N PHE A 323 4.18 11.39 -1.69
CA PHE A 323 3.76 10.35 -0.76
C PHE A 323 3.97 10.74 0.71
N GLY A 324 4.29 12.00 0.98
CA GLY A 324 4.39 12.55 2.35
C GLY A 324 5.74 12.34 3.02
N ARG A 325 6.74 11.81 2.31
CA ARG A 325 8.07 11.56 2.87
C ARG A 325 8.90 12.83 2.90
N LEU A 326 9.62 13.06 3.99
CA LEU A 326 10.56 14.19 4.10
C LEU A 326 11.64 14.11 3.03
N VAL A 327 11.86 15.22 2.33
CA VAL A 327 12.90 15.39 1.31
C VAL A 327 14.01 16.22 1.92
N LYS A 328 15.25 15.69 1.94
CA LYS A 328 16.42 16.49 2.31
C LYS A 328 16.49 17.72 1.40
N ARG A 329 16.49 18.91 2.01
CA ARG A 329 16.81 20.16 1.29
C ARG A 329 18.21 19.98 0.71
N LYS A 330 18.35 19.95 -0.62
CA LYS A 330 19.67 20.15 -1.24
C LYS A 330 20.08 21.58 -0.90
N ASN A 331 21.06 21.75 -0.02
CA ASN A 331 21.73 23.04 0.17
C ASN A 331 22.52 23.34 -1.12
N ASN A 332 21.88 23.97 -2.10
CA ASN A 332 22.56 24.51 -3.27
C ASN A 332 23.19 25.88 -2.96
N PHE A 333 23.93 25.98 -1.86
CA PHE A 333 24.64 27.19 -1.47
C PHE A 333 26.01 26.82 -0.87
N SER A 334 26.90 26.28 -1.72
CA SER A 334 28.35 26.20 -1.44
C SER A 334 29.18 25.87 -2.70
N THR A 335 28.84 26.43 -3.86
CA THR A 335 29.70 26.33 -5.08
C THR A 335 29.80 27.65 -5.85
N ARG A 336 29.69 28.76 -5.14
CA ARG A 336 30.26 30.06 -5.53
C ARG A 336 30.93 30.60 -4.27
N PHE A 337 32.10 31.23 -4.40
CA PHE A 337 33.08 31.54 -3.34
C PHE A 337 34.09 30.43 -3.00
N HIS A 338 34.74 29.87 -4.02
CA HIS A 338 36.18 29.56 -3.95
C HIS A 338 36.76 29.72 -5.37
N HIS A 339 36.82 30.97 -5.82
CA HIS A 339 37.65 31.34 -6.97
C HIS A 339 38.21 32.74 -6.75
N GLY A 340 38.96 32.86 -5.66
CA GLY A 340 39.54 34.12 -5.22
C GLY A 340 40.33 33.93 -3.94
N GLU A 341 41.21 32.92 -3.89
CA GLU A 341 42.29 32.82 -2.90
C GLU A 341 43.15 31.57 -3.18
N GLU A 342 43.79 31.50 -4.36
CA GLU A 342 44.92 30.57 -4.53
C GLU A 342 45.88 31.02 -5.64
N VAL A 343 46.36 32.27 -5.54
CA VAL A 343 47.64 32.68 -6.14
C VAL A 343 48.30 33.66 -5.18
N ALA A 344 49.19 33.14 -4.31
CA ALA A 344 50.41 33.82 -3.84
C ALA A 344 51.02 33.14 -2.60
N ARG A 345 51.23 31.82 -2.60
CA ARG A 345 52.20 31.17 -1.70
C ARG A 345 52.86 29.95 -2.34
N THR A 346 53.59 30.18 -3.44
CA THR A 346 54.74 29.35 -3.81
C THR A 346 55.70 30.24 -4.60
N GLY A 347 56.84 30.55 -3.98
CA GLY A 347 57.91 31.32 -4.60
C GLY A 347 58.57 30.52 -5.72
N TYR A 348 58.29 30.90 -6.96
CA TYR A 348 59.09 30.50 -8.11
C TYR A 348 59.12 31.68 -9.10
N ILE A 349 60.26 32.38 -9.14
CA ILE A 349 60.52 33.47 -10.09
C ILE A 349 61.02 32.83 -11.38
N LYS A 350 60.20 32.87 -12.44
CA LYS A 350 60.59 32.47 -13.79
C LYS A 350 61.34 33.65 -14.45
N PRO A 351 62.59 33.48 -14.94
CA PRO A 351 63.32 34.58 -15.57
C PRO A 351 62.70 34.98 -16.93
N PRO A 352 62.85 36.25 -17.35
CA PRO A 352 62.23 36.77 -18.57
C PRO A 352 62.84 36.14 -19.84
N PRO A 353 62.05 35.94 -20.91
CA PRO A 353 62.55 35.39 -22.16
C PRO A 353 63.49 36.36 -22.87
N ALA A 354 64.56 35.81 -23.45
CA ALA A 354 65.57 36.53 -24.20
C ALA A 354 64.99 37.19 -25.46
N THR A 355 65.25 38.49 -25.61
CA THR A 355 65.07 39.23 -26.86
C THR A 355 66.03 38.70 -27.91
N LYS A 356 65.50 38.26 -29.07
CA LYS A 356 66.27 38.21 -30.31
C LYS A 356 65.61 39.12 -31.34
N LYS A 357 66.50 39.88 -31.99
CA LYS A 357 66.31 40.90 -33.01
C LYS A 357 65.60 40.38 -34.26
#